data_AF-A0A0G0XEZ2-F1
#
_entry.id   AF-A0A0G0XEZ2-F1
#
_cell.length_a   1.000
_cell.length_b   1.000
_cell.length_c   1.000
_cell.angle_alpha   90.00
_cell.angle_beta   90.00
_cell.angle_gamma   90.00
#
_symmetry.space_group_name_H-M   'P 1'
#
loop_
_entity.id
_entity.type
_entity.pdbx_description
1 polymer ?
#
loop_
_entity_poly.entity_id
_entity_poly.type
_entity_poly.pdbx_seq_one_letter_code
_entity_poly.pdbx_strand_id
1 'polypeptide(L)'
;MQAILFALVSYFTWGTGILVEAIVARKINSFSLALWALILSVVVSSFYVPFVVNDLKNLTFGLLIFIIAIGLVGLFFGTIVYYEALKKGNRALVGTIASSFPAVAVLISVIFLNERISTNQTIAIVIIFIGIILSSLELKELRNKNLLKDKSILMALITMFSWGMWIALLKIPVAQIGWFWPNYITFLLFPLIFFYIKLKKIPIERPTINGAFIPLVASTALVRIAEYSYNFGISKGLVTVVAPIAGANPTLFVILAFLFLKDPITKQQMLGIITTLAGIVLLSFFST
;
A
#
# COMPACT_ATOMS: atom_id res chain seq x y z
N MET A 1 16.82 8.22 11.95
CA MET A 1 16.75 6.85 12.53
C MET A 1 15.33 6.34 12.80
N GLN A 2 14.47 7.04 13.58
CA GLN A 2 13.10 6.56 13.88
C GLN A 2 12.23 6.37 12.62
N ALA A 3 12.30 7.29 11.66
CA ALA A 3 11.53 7.19 10.41
C ALA A 3 11.86 5.92 9.61
N ILE A 4 13.14 5.55 9.55
CA ILE A 4 13.62 4.34 8.87
C ILE A 4 13.12 3.08 9.60
N LEU A 5 13.19 3.06 10.93
CA LEU A 5 12.68 1.93 11.73
C LEU A 5 11.20 1.67 11.41
N PHE A 6 10.36 2.69 11.46
CA PHE A 6 8.94 2.56 11.16
C PHE A 6 8.67 2.23 9.68
N ALA A 7 9.50 2.73 8.75
CA ALA A 7 9.44 2.33 7.35
C ALA A 7 9.74 0.83 7.17
N LEU A 8 10.71 0.29 7.91
CA LEU A 8 11.03 -1.15 7.90
C LEU A 8 9.92 -1.99 8.54
N VAL A 9 9.33 -1.54 9.66
CA VAL A 9 8.15 -2.20 10.22
C VAL A 9 7.03 -2.26 9.18
N SER A 10 6.78 -1.16 8.49
CA SER A 10 5.80 -1.12 7.39
C SER A 10 6.15 -2.06 6.24
N TYR A 11 7.43 -2.12 5.82
CA TYR A 11 7.91 -3.05 4.80
C TYR A 11 7.61 -4.51 5.16
N PHE A 12 7.96 -4.93 6.39
CA PHE A 12 7.77 -6.30 6.84
C PHE A 12 6.29 -6.66 6.98
N THR A 13 5.50 -5.75 7.54
CA THR A 13 4.09 -6.01 7.83
C THR A 13 3.18 -5.85 6.62
N TRP A 14 3.45 -4.94 5.67
CA TRP A 14 2.76 -4.94 4.38
C TRP A 14 3.10 -6.18 3.57
N GLY A 15 4.38 -6.56 3.43
CA GLY A 15 4.74 -7.72 2.60
C GLY A 15 4.12 -9.02 3.13
N THR A 16 4.13 -9.21 4.45
CA THR A 16 3.47 -10.36 5.08
C THR A 16 1.94 -10.25 4.99
N GLY A 17 1.39 -9.07 5.27
CA GLY A 17 -0.06 -8.81 5.23
C GLY A 17 -0.65 -9.08 3.85
N ILE A 18 0.00 -8.59 2.78
CA ILE A 18 -0.41 -8.78 1.39
C ILE A 18 -0.37 -10.25 0.98
N LEU A 19 0.63 -11.01 1.44
CA LEU A 19 0.66 -12.48 1.22
C LEU A 19 -0.57 -13.15 1.86
N VAL A 20 -0.91 -12.77 3.08
CA VAL A 20 -2.08 -13.32 3.77
C VAL A 20 -3.38 -12.84 3.10
N GLU A 21 -3.46 -11.59 2.62
CA GLU A 21 -4.59 -11.10 1.81
C GLU A 21 -4.75 -11.91 0.52
N ALA A 22 -3.65 -12.31 -0.14
CA ALA A 22 -3.70 -13.16 -1.31
C ALA A 22 -4.31 -14.54 -0.99
N ILE A 23 -4.07 -15.08 0.21
CA ILE A 23 -4.72 -16.30 0.71
C ILE A 23 -6.22 -16.05 0.94
N VAL A 24 -6.59 -14.92 1.54
CA VAL A 24 -8.01 -14.53 1.74
C VAL A 24 -8.73 -14.35 0.41
N ALA A 25 -8.09 -13.72 -0.58
CA ALA A 25 -8.64 -13.48 -1.91
C ALA A 25 -8.85 -14.75 -2.75
N ARG A 26 -8.24 -15.88 -2.35
CA ARG A 26 -8.55 -17.22 -2.90
C ARG A 26 -9.79 -17.85 -2.26
N LYS A 27 -10.20 -17.37 -1.08
CA LYS A 27 -11.32 -17.89 -0.30
C LYS A 27 -12.58 -17.04 -0.42
N ILE A 28 -12.44 -15.73 -0.58
CA ILE A 28 -13.54 -14.80 -0.81
C ILE A 28 -13.19 -13.79 -1.89
N ASN A 29 -14.20 -13.22 -2.56
CA ASN A 29 -13.98 -12.19 -3.58
C ASN A 29 -13.33 -10.92 -3.00
N SER A 30 -12.53 -10.22 -3.81
CA SER A 30 -11.73 -9.06 -3.39
C SER A 30 -12.56 -7.91 -2.79
N PHE A 31 -13.78 -7.70 -3.28
CA PHE A 31 -14.67 -6.67 -2.72
C PHE A 31 -15.17 -7.02 -1.32
N SER A 32 -15.48 -8.30 -1.07
CA SER A 32 -15.82 -8.80 0.26
C SER A 32 -14.61 -8.70 1.20
N LEU A 33 -13.42 -9.04 0.73
CA LEU A 33 -12.17 -8.84 1.48
C LEU A 33 -12.03 -7.37 1.92
N ALA A 34 -12.09 -6.42 1.00
CA ALA A 34 -11.96 -5.00 1.35
C ALA A 34 -13.04 -4.51 2.31
N LEU A 35 -14.30 -4.89 2.08
CA LEU A 35 -15.41 -4.50 2.96
C LEU A 35 -15.16 -4.99 4.39
N TRP A 36 -14.86 -6.28 4.56
CA TRP A 36 -14.64 -6.84 5.89
C TRP A 36 -13.34 -6.35 6.53
N ALA A 37 -12.26 -6.16 5.77
CA ALA A 37 -11.02 -5.58 6.26
C ALA A 37 -11.22 -4.16 6.78
N LEU A 38 -12.01 -3.32 6.09
CA LEU A 38 -12.32 -1.97 6.57
C LEU A 38 -13.22 -1.97 7.81
N ILE A 39 -14.25 -2.82 7.85
CA ILE A 39 -15.11 -2.97 9.04
C ILE A 39 -14.25 -3.39 10.24
N LEU A 40 -13.40 -4.41 10.08
CA LEU A 40 -12.48 -4.85 11.12
C LEU A 40 -11.49 -3.74 11.51
N SER A 41 -10.98 -2.99 10.53
CA SER A 41 -10.07 -1.86 10.79
C SER A 41 -10.73 -0.78 11.65
N VAL A 42 -11.98 -0.42 11.38
CA VAL A 42 -12.75 0.51 12.21
C VAL A 42 -12.96 -0.06 13.60
N VAL A 43 -13.52 -1.28 13.71
CA VAL A 43 -13.83 -1.91 15.00
C VAL A 43 -12.59 -2.02 15.89
N VAL A 44 -11.46 -2.50 15.35
CA VAL A 44 -10.22 -2.68 16.12
C VAL A 44 -9.57 -1.33 16.44
N SER A 45 -9.51 -0.40 15.48
CA SER A 45 -8.87 0.90 15.72
C SER A 45 -9.67 1.78 16.69
N SER A 46 -10.99 1.60 16.78
CA SER A 46 -11.85 2.31 17.73
C SER A 46 -11.44 2.13 19.19
N PHE A 47 -10.84 1.00 19.56
CA PHE A 47 -10.32 0.79 20.92
C PHE A 47 -9.19 1.76 21.29
N TYR A 48 -8.48 2.32 20.29
CA TYR A 48 -7.42 3.29 20.50
C TYR A 48 -7.92 4.74 20.52
N VAL A 49 -9.13 5.02 20.02
CA VAL A 49 -9.70 6.37 19.92
C VAL A 49 -9.64 7.16 21.24
N PRO A 50 -9.99 6.60 22.42
CA PRO A 50 -9.95 7.34 23.69
C PRO A 50 -8.57 7.93 24.02
N PHE A 51 -7.49 7.34 23.52
CA PHE A 51 -6.11 7.75 23.81
C PHE A 51 -5.60 8.88 22.90
N VAL A 52 -6.32 9.19 21.82
CA VAL A 52 -5.89 10.15 20.80
C VAL A 52 -6.92 11.23 20.51
N VAL A 53 -8.02 11.32 21.26
CA VAL A 53 -9.05 12.35 21.10
C VAL A 53 -8.44 13.76 21.11
N ASN A 54 -7.43 13.98 21.95
CA ASN A 54 -6.76 15.27 22.07
C ASN A 54 -6.03 15.72 20.80
N ASP A 55 -5.69 14.81 19.88
CA ASP A 55 -5.04 15.18 18.62
C ASP A 55 -6.02 15.87 17.64
N LEU A 56 -7.33 15.68 17.84
CA LEU A 56 -8.37 16.33 17.03
C LEU A 56 -8.53 17.83 17.28
N LYS A 57 -7.87 18.39 18.29
CA LYS A 57 -7.93 19.83 18.59
C LYS A 57 -7.54 20.72 17.40
N ASN A 58 -6.70 20.20 16.50
CA ASN A 58 -6.26 20.88 15.29
C ASN A 58 -7.07 20.48 14.03
N LEU A 59 -8.10 19.65 14.17
CA LEU A 59 -8.93 19.24 13.03
C LEU A 59 -9.80 20.40 12.58
N THR A 60 -9.43 21.02 11.47
CA THR A 60 -10.27 22.01 10.80
C THR A 60 -11.20 21.33 9.80
N PHE A 61 -12.29 22.02 9.43
CA PHE A 61 -13.21 21.51 8.40
C PHE A 61 -12.51 21.32 7.04
N GLY A 62 -11.61 22.24 6.67
CA GLY A 62 -10.80 22.11 5.45
C GLY A 62 -9.90 20.88 5.49
N LEU A 63 -9.27 20.58 6.64
CA LEU A 63 -8.45 19.38 6.80
C LEU A 63 -9.29 18.10 6.74
N LEU A 64 -10.49 18.10 7.33
CA LEU A 64 -11.41 16.96 7.26
C LEU A 64 -11.81 16.67 5.81
N ILE A 65 -12.20 17.70 5.04
CA ILE A 65 -12.51 17.55 3.61
C ILE A 65 -11.29 17.02 2.86
N PHE A 66 -10.10 17.53 3.15
CA PHE A 66 -8.87 17.08 2.51
C PHE A 66 -8.61 15.59 2.77
N ILE A 67 -8.71 15.14 4.03
CA ILE A 67 -8.57 13.72 4.40
C ILE A 67 -9.58 12.85 3.67
N ILE A 68 -10.84 13.26 3.65
CA ILE A 68 -11.91 12.54 2.93
C ILE A 68 -11.60 12.48 1.44
N ALA A 69 -11.19 13.59 0.83
CA ALA A 69 -10.90 13.66 -0.60
C ALA A 69 -9.74 12.74 -1.00
N ILE A 70 -8.60 12.78 -0.28
CA ILE A 70 -7.46 11.90 -0.59
C ILE A 70 -7.78 10.43 -0.29
N GLY A 71 -8.59 10.15 0.74
CA GLY A 71 -9.08 8.81 1.06
C GLY A 71 -10.03 8.25 -0.01
N LEU A 72 -10.91 9.09 -0.55
CA LEU A 72 -11.77 8.74 -1.68
C LEU A 72 -10.98 8.42 -2.95
N VAL A 73 -9.92 9.17 -3.24
CA VAL A 73 -9.05 8.93 -4.39
C VAL A 73 -8.25 7.63 -4.20
N GLY A 74 -7.50 7.52 -3.11
CA GLY A 74 -6.60 6.38 -2.88
C GLY A 74 -7.33 5.12 -2.46
N LEU A 75 -7.87 5.14 -1.24
CA LEU A 75 -8.40 3.94 -0.59
C LEU A 75 -9.70 3.45 -1.23
N PHE A 76 -10.56 4.35 -1.72
CA PHE A 76 -11.83 3.94 -2.34
C PHE A 76 -11.70 3.73 -3.86
N PHE A 77 -11.49 4.79 -4.63
CA PHE A 77 -11.44 4.74 -6.09
C PHE A 77 -10.27 3.87 -6.58
N GLY A 78 -9.06 4.10 -6.07
CA GLY A 78 -7.88 3.29 -6.40
C GLY A 78 -8.11 1.80 -6.16
N THR A 79 -8.66 1.42 -5.01
CA THR A 79 -8.94 0.00 -4.68
C THR A 79 -10.03 -0.61 -5.57
N ILE A 80 -11.09 0.13 -5.90
CA ILE A 80 -12.12 -0.36 -6.83
C ILE A 80 -11.50 -0.62 -8.21
N VAL A 81 -10.74 0.34 -8.71
CA VAL A 81 -10.08 0.23 -10.02
C VAL A 81 -9.08 -0.92 -10.02
N TYR A 82 -8.33 -1.10 -8.94
CA TYR A 82 -7.41 -2.22 -8.76
C TYR A 82 -8.10 -3.57 -8.86
N TYR A 83 -9.20 -3.77 -8.13
CA TYR A 83 -9.92 -5.05 -8.15
C TYR A 83 -10.58 -5.32 -9.49
N GLU A 84 -11.09 -4.28 -10.17
CA GLU A 84 -11.58 -4.43 -11.53
C GLU A 84 -10.44 -4.75 -12.52
N ALA A 85 -9.21 -4.25 -12.28
CA ALA A 85 -8.04 -4.60 -13.07
C ALA A 85 -7.64 -6.07 -12.86
N LEU A 86 -7.62 -6.54 -11.61
CA LEU A 86 -7.32 -7.94 -11.26
C LEU A 86 -8.31 -8.96 -11.85
N LYS A 87 -9.55 -8.54 -12.14
CA LYS A 87 -10.55 -9.38 -12.83
C LYS A 87 -10.31 -9.46 -14.34
N LYS A 88 -9.74 -8.42 -14.94
CA LYS A 88 -9.63 -8.26 -16.40
C LYS A 88 -8.26 -8.65 -16.95
N GLY A 89 -7.21 -8.51 -16.16
CA GLY A 89 -5.83 -8.70 -16.58
C GLY A 89 -5.07 -9.80 -15.85
N ASN A 90 -3.81 -9.96 -16.22
CA ASN A 90 -2.86 -10.79 -15.48
C ASN A 90 -2.65 -10.19 -14.08
N ARG A 91 -3.03 -10.96 -13.03
CA ARG A 91 -2.98 -10.52 -11.64
C ARG A 91 -1.57 -10.15 -11.17
N ALA A 92 -0.55 -10.88 -11.62
CA ALA A 92 0.84 -10.60 -11.28
C ALA A 92 1.27 -9.26 -11.88
N LEU A 93 1.07 -9.06 -13.17
CA LEU A 93 1.40 -7.80 -13.86
C LEU A 93 0.65 -6.60 -13.28
N VAL A 94 -0.66 -6.71 -13.10
CA VAL A 94 -1.51 -5.65 -12.50
C VAL A 94 -1.04 -5.31 -11.09
N GLY A 95 -0.76 -6.34 -10.27
CA GLY A 95 -0.23 -6.19 -8.92
C GLY A 95 1.11 -5.46 -8.90
N THR A 96 2.02 -5.81 -9.80
CA THR A 96 3.35 -5.20 -9.92
C THR A 96 3.28 -3.72 -10.30
N ILE A 97 2.45 -3.38 -11.29
CA ILE A 97 2.27 -1.97 -11.70
C ILE A 97 1.66 -1.17 -10.56
N ALA A 98 0.57 -1.66 -9.94
CA ALA A 98 -0.07 -0.97 -8.82
C ALA A 98 0.88 -0.80 -7.63
N SER A 99 1.67 -1.81 -7.30
CA SER A 99 2.64 -1.79 -6.19
C SER A 99 3.82 -0.84 -6.41
N SER A 100 3.96 -0.28 -7.61
CA SER A 100 4.93 0.77 -7.91
C SER A 100 4.47 2.17 -7.44
N PHE A 101 3.34 2.26 -6.72
CA PHE A 101 2.82 3.50 -6.13
C PHE A 101 3.83 4.32 -5.30
N PRO A 102 4.85 3.74 -4.63
CA PRO A 102 5.82 4.53 -3.88
C PRO A 102 6.64 5.47 -4.78
N ALA A 103 6.83 5.14 -6.06
CA ALA A 103 7.49 6.03 -7.02
C ALA A 103 6.68 7.30 -7.25
N VAL A 104 5.36 7.15 -7.39
CA VAL A 104 4.44 8.29 -7.44
C VAL A 104 4.49 9.06 -6.13
N ALA A 105 4.52 8.38 -4.98
CA ALA A 105 4.58 9.06 -3.69
C ALA A 105 5.84 9.94 -3.54
N VAL A 106 7.01 9.45 -3.98
CA VAL A 106 8.26 10.24 -4.02
C VAL A 106 8.08 11.47 -4.91
N LEU A 107 7.56 11.31 -6.13
CA LEU A 107 7.35 12.42 -7.07
C LEU A 107 6.39 13.48 -6.49
N ILE A 108 5.25 13.04 -5.95
CA ILE A 108 4.27 13.94 -5.32
C ILE A 108 4.91 14.66 -4.13
N SER A 109 5.76 14.01 -3.35
CA SER A 109 6.39 14.62 -2.19
C SER A 109 7.42 15.69 -2.56
N VAL A 110 8.22 15.46 -3.60
CA VAL A 110 9.16 16.47 -4.10
C VAL A 110 8.41 17.68 -4.67
N ILE A 111 7.36 17.45 -5.47
CA ILE A 111 6.65 18.51 -6.20
C ILE A 111 5.69 19.30 -5.29
N PHE A 112 4.88 18.61 -4.47
CA PHE A 112 3.79 19.23 -3.71
C PHE A 112 4.12 19.43 -2.23
N LEU A 113 4.98 18.59 -1.65
CA LEU A 113 5.40 18.73 -0.25
C LEU A 113 6.74 19.47 -0.11
N ASN A 114 7.36 19.85 -1.23
CA ASN A 114 8.66 20.53 -1.30
C ASN A 114 9.77 19.78 -0.55
N GLU A 115 9.70 18.45 -0.49
CA GLU A 115 10.77 17.64 0.11
C GLU A 115 12.04 17.73 -0.74
N ARG A 116 13.15 18.07 -0.10
CA ARG A 116 14.46 18.12 -0.75
C ARG A 116 15.15 16.77 -0.62
N ILE A 117 15.61 16.23 -1.73
CA ILE A 117 16.35 14.97 -1.81
C ILE A 117 17.76 15.21 -2.31
N SER A 118 18.74 14.58 -1.66
CA SER A 118 20.13 14.60 -2.13
C SER A 118 20.33 13.69 -3.33
N THR A 119 21.38 13.93 -4.12
CA THR A 119 21.76 13.06 -5.24
C THR A 119 21.94 11.59 -4.80
N ASN A 120 22.54 11.38 -3.62
CA ASN A 120 22.77 10.04 -3.08
C ASN A 120 21.46 9.32 -2.73
N GLN A 121 20.50 10.04 -2.12
CA GLN A 121 19.16 9.51 -1.85
C GLN A 121 18.42 9.19 -3.16
N THR A 122 18.50 10.07 -4.16
CA THR A 122 17.90 9.82 -5.49
C THR A 122 18.45 8.54 -6.12
N ILE A 123 19.77 8.35 -6.10
CA ILE A 123 20.41 7.13 -6.63
C ILE A 123 19.91 5.90 -5.87
N ALA A 124 19.85 5.94 -4.53
CA ALA A 124 19.38 4.82 -3.73
C ALA A 124 17.90 4.50 -4.00
N ILE A 125 17.04 5.51 -4.17
CA ILE A 125 15.62 5.35 -4.53
C ILE A 125 15.49 4.71 -5.91
N VAL A 126 16.29 5.13 -6.90
CA VAL A 126 16.30 4.52 -8.23
C VAL A 126 16.73 3.06 -8.16
N ILE A 127 17.75 2.72 -7.37
CA ILE A 127 18.18 1.34 -7.14
C ILE A 127 17.04 0.50 -6.55
N ILE A 128 16.32 1.02 -5.55
CA ILE A 128 15.14 0.36 -4.96
C ILE A 128 14.11 0.03 -6.05
N PHE A 129 13.74 1.01 -6.89
CA PHE A 129 12.71 0.78 -7.91
C PHE A 129 13.15 -0.17 -9.02
N ILE A 130 14.42 -0.10 -9.45
CA ILE A 130 14.99 -1.09 -10.39
C ILE A 130 14.89 -2.49 -9.78
N GLY A 131 15.26 -2.64 -8.51
CA GLY A 131 15.17 -3.91 -7.80
C GLY A 131 13.73 -4.43 -7.68
N ILE A 132 12.77 -3.57 -7.32
CA ILE A 132 11.35 -3.92 -7.23
C ILE A 132 10.86 -4.44 -8.58
N ILE A 133 11.14 -3.73 -9.67
CA ILE A 133 10.76 -4.15 -11.03
C ILE A 133 11.35 -5.52 -11.34
N LEU A 134 12.65 -5.72 -11.13
CA LEU A 134 13.30 -7.02 -11.37
C LEU A 134 12.75 -8.16 -10.51
N SER A 135 12.30 -7.86 -9.29
CA SER A 135 11.75 -8.85 -8.34
C SER A 135 10.31 -9.26 -8.61
N SER A 136 9.51 -8.36 -9.18
CA SER A 136 8.05 -8.51 -9.26
C SER A 136 7.53 -8.66 -10.69
N LEU A 137 8.31 -8.25 -11.69
CA LEU A 137 7.92 -8.29 -13.10
C LEU A 137 8.71 -9.35 -13.86
N GLU A 138 8.04 -10.29 -14.51
CA GLU A 138 8.72 -11.13 -15.49
C GLU A 138 9.02 -10.31 -16.74
N LEU A 139 10.30 -9.99 -17.01
CA LEU A 139 10.67 -9.14 -18.15
C LEU A 139 10.26 -9.71 -19.51
N LYS A 140 10.00 -11.02 -19.57
CA LYS A 140 9.46 -11.68 -20.77
C LYS A 140 8.03 -11.23 -21.07
N GLU A 141 7.23 -10.92 -20.05
CA GLU A 141 5.86 -10.43 -20.23
C GLU A 141 5.87 -9.11 -21.01
N LEU A 142 6.83 -8.21 -20.73
CA LEU A 142 6.99 -6.91 -21.41
C LEU A 142 7.19 -6.98 -22.93
N ARG A 143 7.60 -8.14 -23.47
CA ARG A 143 7.80 -8.33 -24.92
C ARG A 143 6.48 -8.51 -25.67
N ASN A 144 5.36 -8.67 -24.97
CA ASN A 144 4.06 -8.83 -25.61
C ASN A 144 3.54 -7.49 -26.13
N LYS A 145 3.53 -7.31 -27.46
CA LYS A 145 3.09 -6.08 -28.15
C LYS A 145 1.63 -5.69 -27.84
N ASN A 146 0.80 -6.60 -27.34
CA ASN A 146 -0.59 -6.32 -26.98
C ASN A 146 -0.75 -5.73 -25.57
N LEU A 147 0.30 -5.68 -24.76
CA LEU A 147 0.26 -5.09 -23.41
C LEU A 147 -0.29 -3.67 -23.41
N LEU A 148 0.20 -2.80 -24.29
CA LEU A 148 -0.22 -1.39 -24.33
C LEU A 148 -1.71 -1.20 -24.68
N LYS A 149 -2.38 -2.24 -25.21
CA LYS A 149 -3.82 -2.24 -25.50
C LYS A 149 -4.66 -2.85 -24.38
N ASP A 150 -4.03 -3.43 -23.36
CA ASP A 150 -4.71 -4.06 -22.24
C ASP A 150 -5.27 -3.00 -21.28
N LYS A 151 -6.59 -2.89 -21.21
CA LYS A 151 -7.28 -1.95 -20.31
C LYS A 151 -6.92 -2.18 -18.84
N SER A 152 -6.56 -3.40 -18.45
CA SER A 152 -6.13 -3.70 -17.07
C SER A 152 -4.82 -3.00 -16.70
N ILE A 153 -3.93 -2.76 -17.66
CA ILE A 153 -2.68 -2.01 -17.44
C ILE A 153 -2.99 -0.55 -17.16
N LEU A 154 -3.86 0.08 -17.95
CA LEU A 154 -4.30 1.45 -17.69
C LEU A 154 -4.93 1.57 -16.29
N MET A 155 -5.76 0.60 -15.91
CA MET A 155 -6.37 0.56 -14.58
C MET A 155 -5.34 0.36 -13.47
N ALA A 156 -4.32 -0.46 -13.69
CA ALA A 156 -3.21 -0.64 -12.76
C ALA A 156 -2.39 0.65 -12.59
N LEU A 157 -2.15 1.39 -13.68
CA LEU A 157 -1.52 2.72 -13.64
C LEU A 157 -2.38 3.72 -12.86
N ILE A 158 -3.69 3.77 -13.11
CA ILE A 158 -4.62 4.63 -12.35
C ILE A 158 -4.56 4.28 -10.86
N THR A 159 -4.49 2.99 -10.52
CA THR A 159 -4.32 2.52 -9.14
C THR A 159 -3.01 3.02 -8.54
N MET A 160 -1.89 2.81 -9.24
CA MET A 160 -0.55 3.25 -8.85
C MET A 160 -0.54 4.75 -8.51
N PHE A 161 -1.14 5.58 -9.38
CA PHE A 161 -1.22 7.02 -9.16
C PHE A 161 -2.13 7.38 -7.98
N SER A 162 -3.29 6.74 -7.88
CA SER A 162 -4.28 7.01 -6.82
C SER A 162 -3.72 6.67 -5.44
N TRP A 163 -3.09 5.50 -5.28
CA TRP A 163 -2.44 5.08 -4.04
C TRP A 163 -1.22 5.93 -3.71
N GLY A 164 -0.38 6.24 -4.69
CA GLY A 164 0.81 7.05 -4.47
C GLY A 164 0.49 8.48 -4.05
N MET A 165 -0.54 9.08 -4.66
CA MET A 165 -1.05 10.39 -4.28
C MET A 165 -1.59 10.38 -2.84
N TRP A 166 -2.41 9.40 -2.48
CA TRP A 166 -2.95 9.28 -1.13
C TRP A 166 -1.85 9.11 -0.08
N ILE A 167 -0.94 8.16 -0.30
CA ILE A 167 0.15 7.84 0.61
C ILE A 167 1.10 9.05 0.82
N ALA A 168 1.42 9.80 -0.24
CA ALA A 168 2.23 11.00 -0.09
C ALA A 168 1.49 12.12 0.66
N LEU A 169 0.27 12.43 0.23
CA LEU A 169 -0.50 13.55 0.79
C LEU A 169 -0.96 13.31 2.23
N LEU A 170 -0.97 12.06 2.72
CA LEU A 170 -1.22 11.72 4.13
C LEU A 170 -0.25 12.43 5.09
N LYS A 171 0.95 12.82 4.65
CA LYS A 171 1.90 13.60 5.46
C LYS A 171 1.28 14.88 6.04
N ILE A 172 0.42 15.57 5.28
CA ILE A 172 -0.19 16.85 5.67
C ILE A 172 -1.10 16.69 6.89
N PRO A 173 -2.13 15.82 6.88
CA PRO A 173 -2.98 15.62 8.05
C PRO A 173 -2.25 14.88 9.17
N VAL A 174 -1.30 13.98 8.89
CA VAL A 174 -0.48 13.34 9.93
C VAL A 174 0.29 14.36 10.77
N ALA A 175 0.80 15.43 10.14
CA ALA A 175 1.50 16.50 10.85
C ALA A 175 0.58 17.37 11.72
N GLN A 176 -0.73 17.42 11.44
CA GLN A 176 -1.68 18.31 12.11
C GLN A 176 -2.46 17.62 13.22
N ILE A 177 -2.94 16.39 12.96
CA ILE A 177 -3.84 15.63 13.85
C ILE A 177 -3.28 14.25 14.22
N GLY A 178 -1.97 14.06 14.09
CA GLY A 178 -1.30 12.82 14.49
C GLY A 178 -1.43 11.67 13.47
N TRP A 179 -0.70 10.60 13.74
CA TRP A 179 -0.51 9.45 12.85
C TRP A 179 -1.75 8.54 12.74
N PHE A 180 -2.67 8.61 13.70
CA PHE A 180 -3.83 7.72 13.78
C PHE A 180 -5.02 8.22 12.95
N TRP A 181 -5.44 9.46 13.18
CA TRP A 181 -6.72 9.98 12.70
C TRP A 181 -6.90 9.99 11.17
N PRO A 182 -5.90 10.34 10.33
CA PRO A 182 -6.12 10.42 8.89
C PRO A 182 -6.58 9.10 8.27
N ASN A 183 -5.98 8.00 8.72
CA ASN A 183 -6.34 6.66 8.28
C ASN A 183 -7.66 6.19 8.91
N TYR A 184 -7.84 6.41 10.21
CA TYR A 184 -9.09 6.06 10.89
C TYR A 184 -10.31 6.73 10.24
N ILE A 185 -10.25 8.04 9.96
CA ILE A 185 -11.29 8.78 9.23
C ILE A 185 -11.52 8.18 7.84
N THR A 186 -10.45 7.82 7.14
CA THR A 186 -10.55 7.18 5.82
C THR A 186 -11.25 5.82 5.90
N PHE A 187 -11.03 5.02 6.96
CA PHE A 187 -11.68 3.72 7.13
C PHE A 187 -13.18 3.85 7.45
N LEU A 188 -13.60 4.95 8.09
CA LEU A 188 -15.02 5.25 8.31
C LEU A 188 -15.80 5.42 7.01
N LEU A 189 -15.11 5.57 5.86
CA LEU A 189 -15.72 5.61 4.52
C LEU A 189 -16.12 4.22 3.99
N PHE A 190 -15.94 3.12 4.76
CA PHE A 190 -16.37 1.77 4.36
C PHE A 190 -17.83 1.64 3.87
N PRO A 191 -18.83 2.44 4.32
CA PRO A 191 -20.17 2.36 3.78
C PRO A 191 -20.22 2.65 2.28
N LEU A 192 -19.29 3.46 1.75
CA LEU A 192 -19.21 3.70 0.31
C LEU A 192 -18.84 2.42 -0.46
N ILE A 193 -17.97 1.56 0.08
CA ILE A 193 -17.65 0.25 -0.52
C ILE A 193 -18.88 -0.64 -0.46
N PHE A 194 -19.60 -0.65 0.66
CA PHE A 194 -20.85 -1.37 0.78
C PHE A 194 -21.89 -0.90 -0.26
N PHE A 195 -22.09 0.41 -0.42
CA PHE A 195 -23.00 0.96 -1.41
C PHE A 195 -22.57 0.61 -2.84
N TYR A 196 -21.28 0.73 -3.16
CA TYR A 196 -20.76 0.31 -4.47
C TYR A 196 -21.04 -1.17 -4.75
N ILE A 197 -20.79 -2.06 -3.78
CA ILE A 197 -21.08 -3.49 -3.86
C ILE A 197 -22.57 -3.74 -4.13
N LYS A 198 -23.46 -3.03 -3.43
CA LYS A 198 -24.91 -3.15 -3.64
C LYS A 198 -25.34 -2.64 -5.01
N LEU A 199 -24.84 -1.48 -5.44
CA LEU A 199 -25.12 -0.90 -6.76
C LEU A 199 -24.65 -1.82 -7.89
N LYS A 200 -23.49 -2.47 -7.74
CA LYS A 200 -22.95 -3.43 -8.71
C LYS A 200 -23.46 -4.86 -8.54
N LYS A 201 -24.36 -5.10 -7.57
CA LYS A 201 -24.92 -6.42 -7.26
C LYS A 201 -23.84 -7.49 -7.04
N ILE A 202 -22.70 -7.12 -6.45
CA ILE A 202 -21.62 -8.04 -6.15
C ILE A 202 -22.02 -8.87 -4.91
N PRO A 203 -21.88 -10.21 -4.93
CA PRO A 203 -22.21 -11.04 -3.78
C PRO A 203 -21.28 -10.72 -2.60
N ILE A 204 -21.88 -10.48 -1.42
CA ILE A 204 -21.12 -10.30 -0.17
C ILE A 204 -20.91 -11.69 0.43
N GLU A 205 -19.68 -12.17 0.37
CA GLU A 205 -19.29 -13.46 0.94
C GLU A 205 -18.88 -13.27 2.40
N ARG A 206 -19.44 -14.09 3.30
CA ARG A 206 -19.08 -14.03 4.72
C ARG A 206 -17.73 -14.72 4.94
N PRO A 207 -16.80 -14.13 5.71
CA PRO A 207 -15.48 -14.70 5.90
C PRO A 207 -15.49 -16.01 6.70
N THR A 208 -16.59 -16.32 7.38
CA THR A 208 -16.78 -17.57 8.13
C THR A 208 -17.05 -18.79 7.24
N ILE A 209 -17.62 -18.60 6.04
CA ILE A 209 -18.11 -19.71 5.21
C ILE A 209 -16.96 -20.51 4.57
N ASN A 210 -15.80 -19.88 4.33
CA ASN A 210 -14.65 -20.51 3.65
C ASN A 210 -13.38 -20.58 4.52
N GLY A 211 -13.53 -20.46 5.85
CA GLY A 211 -12.40 -20.37 6.77
C GLY A 211 -11.47 -19.19 6.45
N ALA A 212 -12.02 -18.10 5.91
CA ALA A 212 -11.28 -16.89 5.55
C ALA A 212 -11.13 -15.94 6.76
N PHE A 213 -11.90 -16.16 7.82
CA PHE A 213 -11.95 -15.26 8.97
C PHE A 213 -10.59 -15.06 9.67
N ILE A 214 -9.90 -16.14 10.06
CA ILE A 214 -8.59 -16.04 10.72
C ILE A 214 -7.56 -15.33 9.82
N PRO A 215 -7.32 -15.75 8.56
CA PRO A 215 -6.35 -15.04 7.72
C PRO A 215 -6.78 -13.61 7.40
N LEU A 216 -8.09 -13.30 7.32
CA LEU A 216 -8.57 -11.93 7.16
C LEU A 216 -8.24 -11.05 8.38
N VAL A 217 -8.45 -11.55 9.60
CA VAL A 217 -8.10 -10.82 10.83
C VAL A 217 -6.58 -10.60 10.88
N ALA A 218 -5.80 -11.65 10.61
CA ALA A 218 -4.34 -11.57 10.59
C ALA A 218 -3.82 -10.58 9.53
N SER A 219 -4.33 -10.65 8.31
CA SER A 219 -3.93 -9.74 7.22
C SER A 219 -4.32 -8.31 7.53
N THR A 220 -5.55 -8.09 8.04
CA THR A 220 -6.03 -6.76 8.41
C THR A 220 -5.14 -6.16 9.49
N ALA A 221 -4.81 -6.91 10.54
CA ALA A 221 -3.92 -6.45 11.60
C ALA A 221 -2.53 -6.08 11.06
N LEU A 222 -1.92 -6.95 10.25
CA LEU A 222 -0.61 -6.70 9.65
C LEU A 222 -0.62 -5.44 8.76
N VAL A 223 -1.63 -5.30 7.89
CA VAL A 223 -1.73 -4.13 7.01
C VAL A 223 -2.00 -2.85 7.79
N ARG A 224 -2.79 -2.89 8.87
CA ARG A 224 -3.00 -1.71 9.73
C ARG A 224 -1.75 -1.33 10.51
N ILE A 225 -1.00 -2.31 11.04
CA ILE A 225 0.30 -2.06 11.67
C ILE A 225 1.23 -1.39 10.66
N ALA A 226 1.23 -1.84 9.41
CA ALA A 226 2.04 -1.24 8.36
C ALA A 226 1.65 0.22 8.10
N GLU A 227 0.37 0.48 7.85
CA GLU A 227 -0.14 1.81 7.55
C GLU A 227 0.08 2.81 8.71
N TYR A 228 -0.16 2.40 9.96
CA TYR A 228 0.12 3.25 11.12
C TYR A 228 1.62 3.44 11.35
N SER A 229 2.45 2.41 11.10
CA SER A 229 3.90 2.54 11.12
C SER A 229 4.39 3.49 10.03
N TYR A 230 3.86 3.40 8.82
CA TYR A 230 4.12 4.35 7.74
C TYR A 230 3.79 5.79 8.18
N ASN A 231 2.61 5.99 8.78
CA ASN A 231 2.20 7.31 9.29
C ASN A 231 3.15 7.82 10.39
N PHE A 232 3.57 6.98 11.33
CA PHE A 232 4.61 7.33 12.29
C PHE A 232 5.93 7.68 11.61
N GLY A 233 6.36 6.89 10.62
CA GLY A 233 7.57 7.11 9.85
C GLY A 233 7.57 8.48 9.19
N ILE A 234 6.51 8.81 8.46
CA ILE A 234 6.37 10.12 7.82
C ILE A 234 6.12 11.22 8.86
N SER A 235 5.59 10.96 10.05
CA SER A 235 5.52 12.01 11.09
C SER A 235 6.91 12.44 11.59
N LYS A 236 7.91 11.56 11.47
CA LYS A 236 9.28 11.77 11.96
C LYS A 236 10.32 11.99 10.85
N GLY A 237 9.95 11.83 9.59
CA GLY A 237 10.88 11.89 8.46
C GLY A 237 10.22 12.25 7.14
N LEU A 238 10.99 12.15 6.08
CA LEU A 238 10.56 12.48 4.73
C LEU A 238 9.78 11.32 4.09
N VAL A 239 8.72 11.62 3.37
CA VAL A 239 7.99 10.65 2.55
C VAL A 239 8.92 10.03 1.51
N THR A 240 9.81 10.84 0.92
CA THR A 240 10.84 10.43 -0.04
C THR A 240 11.79 9.35 0.49
N VAL A 241 11.91 9.19 1.82
CA VAL A 241 12.69 8.11 2.46
C VAL A 241 11.79 6.96 2.89
N VAL A 242 10.68 7.26 3.56
CA VAL A 242 9.81 6.25 4.18
C VAL A 242 9.06 5.43 3.13
N ALA A 243 8.52 6.07 2.08
CA ALA A 243 7.69 5.39 1.08
C ALA A 243 8.46 4.37 0.24
N PRO A 244 9.68 4.64 -0.28
CA PRO A 244 10.44 3.64 -1.01
C PRO A 244 10.80 2.41 -0.17
N ILE A 245 11.15 2.62 1.11
CA ILE A 245 11.49 1.52 2.02
C ILE A 245 10.23 0.70 2.34
N ALA A 246 9.16 1.33 2.83
CA ALA A 246 7.91 0.66 3.17
C ALA A 246 7.27 -0.04 1.96
N GLY A 247 7.32 0.64 0.82
CA GLY A 247 6.74 0.22 -0.44
C GLY A 247 7.54 -0.84 -1.20
N ALA A 248 8.75 -1.19 -0.76
CA ALA A 248 9.52 -2.29 -1.32
C ALA A 248 8.94 -3.68 -1.01
N ASN A 249 7.78 -3.76 -0.35
CA ASN A 249 7.12 -5.00 0.05
C ASN A 249 6.96 -6.10 -1.03
N PRO A 250 6.92 -5.85 -2.37
CA PRO A 250 6.90 -6.92 -3.35
C PRO A 250 8.11 -7.87 -3.28
N THR A 251 9.28 -7.38 -2.88
CA THR A 251 10.46 -8.26 -2.70
C THR A 251 10.26 -9.22 -1.54
N LEU A 252 9.71 -8.73 -0.43
CA LEU A 252 9.38 -9.55 0.72
C LEU A 252 8.27 -10.55 0.37
N PHE A 253 7.25 -10.13 -0.39
CA PHE A 253 6.21 -11.02 -0.88
C PHE A 253 6.81 -12.21 -1.64
N VAL A 254 7.76 -11.97 -2.56
CA VAL A 254 8.42 -13.05 -3.31
C VAL A 254 9.21 -13.99 -2.39
N ILE A 255 9.94 -13.46 -1.42
CA ILE A 255 10.66 -14.27 -0.42
C ILE A 255 9.69 -15.14 0.36
N LEU A 256 8.60 -14.57 0.87
CA LEU A 256 7.63 -15.30 1.68
C LEU A 256 6.82 -16.29 0.83
N ALA A 257 6.49 -15.98 -0.42
CA ALA A 257 5.84 -16.90 -1.34
C ALA A 257 6.73 -18.14 -1.59
N PHE A 258 8.04 -17.96 -1.76
CA PHE A 258 8.96 -19.07 -1.84
C PHE A 258 9.00 -19.92 -0.56
N LEU A 259 9.08 -19.28 0.61
CA LEU A 259 9.18 -20.00 1.89
C LEU A 259 7.90 -20.75 2.26
N PHE A 260 6.72 -20.15 2.06
CA PHE A 260 5.45 -20.67 2.55
C PHE A 260 4.59 -21.32 1.47
N LEU A 261 4.63 -20.79 0.23
CA LEU A 261 3.88 -21.34 -0.90
C LEU A 261 4.72 -22.27 -1.78
N LYS A 262 6.04 -22.33 -1.56
CA LYS A 262 7.01 -23.13 -2.34
C LYS A 262 7.10 -22.70 -3.81
N ASP A 263 6.76 -21.45 -4.11
CA ASP A 263 6.89 -20.89 -5.45
C ASP A 263 8.38 -20.62 -5.76
N PRO A 264 8.95 -21.18 -6.85
CA PRO A 264 10.38 -21.08 -7.11
C PRO A 264 10.81 -19.65 -7.45
N ILE A 265 11.91 -19.18 -6.85
CA ILE A 265 12.49 -17.86 -7.15
C ILE A 265 13.39 -17.98 -8.40
N THR A 266 13.10 -17.16 -9.41
CA THR A 266 13.97 -17.07 -10.59
C THR A 266 15.25 -16.27 -10.30
N LYS A 267 16.30 -16.48 -11.11
CA LYS A 267 17.55 -15.70 -10.99
C LYS A 267 17.32 -14.18 -11.11
N GLN A 268 16.38 -13.77 -11.96
CA GLN A 268 15.99 -12.38 -12.13
C GLN A 268 15.39 -11.81 -10.83
N GLN A 269 14.47 -12.57 -10.22
CA GLN A 269 13.82 -12.12 -8.99
C GLN A 269 14.80 -12.04 -7.83
N MET A 270 15.73 -13.00 -7.72
CA MET A 270 16.80 -12.97 -6.73
C MET A 270 17.68 -11.73 -6.88
N LEU A 271 18.10 -11.40 -8.12
CA LEU A 271 18.85 -10.18 -8.38
C LEU A 271 18.06 -8.93 -7.98
N GLY A 272 16.76 -8.88 -8.30
CA GLY A 272 15.87 -7.78 -7.92
C GLY A 272 15.76 -7.61 -6.41
N ILE A 273 15.60 -8.71 -5.66
CA ILE A 273 15.58 -8.70 -4.19
C ILE A 273 16.88 -8.13 -3.63
N ILE A 274 18.04 -8.65 -4.06
CA ILE A 274 19.35 -8.18 -3.60
C ILE A 274 19.53 -6.69 -3.90
N THR A 275 19.18 -6.27 -5.12
CA THR A 275 19.29 -4.87 -5.56
C THR A 275 18.41 -3.95 -4.70
N THR A 276 17.17 -4.37 -4.41
CA THR A 276 16.25 -3.59 -3.57
C THR A 276 16.77 -3.46 -2.15
N LEU A 277 17.23 -4.55 -1.53
CA LEU A 277 17.75 -4.54 -0.18
C LEU A 277 19.01 -3.67 -0.06
N ALA A 278 19.92 -3.74 -1.05
CA ALA A 278 21.07 -2.85 -1.13
C ALA A 278 20.63 -1.38 -1.23
N GLY A 279 19.63 -1.08 -2.06
CA GLY A 279 19.05 0.26 -2.17
C GLY A 279 18.43 0.76 -0.86
N ILE A 280 17.72 -0.09 -0.11
CA ILE A 280 17.17 0.24 1.22
C ILE A 280 18.30 0.56 2.21
N VAL A 281 19.38 -0.22 2.23
CA VAL A 281 20.54 0.04 3.10
C VAL A 281 21.20 1.36 2.75
N LEU A 282 21.45 1.62 1.46
CA LEU A 282 22.02 2.89 0.98
C LEU A 282 21.12 4.08 1.33
N LEU A 283 19.82 3.98 1.06
CA LEU A 283 18.87 5.04 1.35
C LEU A 283 18.80 5.31 2.86
N SER A 284 18.88 4.27 3.68
CA SER A 284 18.91 4.39 5.14
C SER A 284 20.17 5.12 5.60
N PHE A 285 21.35 4.75 5.08
CA PHE A 285 22.62 5.38 5.41
C PHE A 285 22.67 6.86 4.99
N PHE A 286 22.14 7.21 3.82
CA PHE A 286 22.10 8.60 3.36
C PHE A 286 20.99 9.44 4.00
N SER A 287 20.16 8.84 4.86
CA SER A 287 19.02 9.51 5.52
C SER A 287 19.10 9.49 7.05
N THR A 288 20.22 9.03 7.60
CA THR A 288 20.59 9.19 9.02
C THR A 288 21.43 10.44 9.21
#